data_AF-A0A7S3VHS0-F1
#
_entry.id   AF-A0A7S3VHS0-F1
#
_cell.length_a   1.000
_cell.length_b   1.000
_cell.length_c   1.000
_cell.angle_alpha   90.00
_cell.angle_beta   90.00
_cell.angle_gamma   90.00
#
_symmetry.space_group_name_H-M   'P 1'
#
loop_
_entity.id
_entity.type
_entity.pdbx_description
1 polymer ?
#
loop_
_entity_poly.entity_id
_entity_poly.type
_entity_poly.pdbx_seq_one_letter_code
_entity_poly.pdbx_strand_id
1 'polypeptide(L)'
;MGLTRLGSGGPRLLSPCSHVELKPISGLAIWTCKRAKPVTTVHGALTAATPVPLTPQKSSLRTHDAQRGSRVLPRASGIVDATASRQLTPPGSQADKLNVVYKFGGSSVRDAERMREVADIICSFADMLPVVVLSAMGKTTNLLLECGVLALNVEADKIQDLRPLQDLHKLHMDTCEELNVEPSVRAEVVKLLGQLQQLLVGICLIQDLTPRAKDNLVSFGERMSTRIFASYLRTMGVPAQQYDSFQIGMVTTDDFTNADIVYDEALPQIKATFDARKNLREVPIVTGKPAIAAIAGSP
;
A
#
# COMPACT_ATOMS: atom_id res chain seq x y z
N MET A 1 -31.73 45.45 16.61
CA MET A 1 -31.10 45.43 15.26
C MET A 1 -29.63 45.09 15.42
N GLY A 2 -29.11 44.13 14.64
CA GLY A 2 -27.67 44.01 14.35
C GLY A 2 -26.91 42.91 15.09
N LEU A 3 -26.75 41.76 14.43
CA LEU A 3 -25.71 40.74 14.69
C LEU A 3 -24.29 41.31 14.53
N THR A 4 -23.32 40.77 15.27
CA THR A 4 -22.04 40.34 14.67
C THR A 4 -21.42 39.18 15.46
N ARG A 5 -20.91 38.19 14.72
CA ARG A 5 -20.52 36.84 15.14
C ARG A 5 -19.15 36.77 15.79
N LEU A 6 -19.05 35.85 16.75
CA LEU A 6 -17.87 35.35 17.44
C LEU A 6 -16.99 34.41 16.58
N GLY A 7 -15.67 34.50 16.79
CA GLY A 7 -14.76 33.37 17.01
C GLY A 7 -14.46 32.41 15.87
N SER A 8 -13.35 32.62 15.15
CA SER A 8 -12.70 31.59 14.32
C SER A 8 -11.64 30.84 15.14
N GLY A 9 -12.07 29.87 15.94
CA GLY A 9 -11.20 28.92 16.63
C GLY A 9 -11.76 27.51 16.48
N GLY A 10 -11.42 26.83 15.39
CA GLY A 10 -11.76 25.41 15.21
C GLY A 10 -10.92 24.53 16.14
N PRO A 11 -11.46 23.39 16.62
CA PRO A 11 -10.73 22.51 17.52
C PRO A 11 -9.53 21.88 16.80
N ARG A 12 -8.33 22.06 17.36
CA ARG A 12 -7.16 21.25 17.01
C ARG A 12 -7.32 19.90 17.70
N LEU A 13 -7.64 18.86 16.94
CA LEU A 13 -7.45 17.48 17.38
C LEU A 13 -5.95 17.22 17.49
N LEU A 14 -5.44 17.20 18.72
CA LEU A 14 -4.10 16.71 19.04
C LEU A 14 -4.08 15.21 18.82
N SER A 15 -3.31 14.76 17.82
CA SER A 15 -3.06 13.34 17.55
C SER A 15 -2.14 12.74 18.63
N PRO A 16 -2.28 11.45 18.98
CA PRO A 16 -1.30 10.75 19.83
C PRO A 16 0.00 10.37 19.09
N CYS A 17 0.09 10.62 17.78
CA CYS A 17 1.25 10.28 16.95
C CYS A 17 1.78 11.52 16.22
N SER A 18 2.97 11.97 16.58
CA SER A 18 3.62 13.21 16.11
C SER A 18 4.21 13.15 14.69
N HIS A 19 3.84 12.17 13.85
CA HIS A 19 4.58 11.89 12.60
C HIS A 19 3.73 11.69 11.33
N VAL A 20 2.46 12.12 11.31
CA VAL A 20 1.64 12.12 10.08
C VAL A 20 1.06 13.51 9.85
N GLU A 21 1.57 14.23 8.84
CA GLU A 21 0.99 15.51 8.41
C GLU A 21 -0.12 15.24 7.39
N LEU A 22 -1.36 15.36 7.87
CA LEU A 22 -2.57 15.15 7.12
C LEU A 22 -3.07 16.50 6.58
N LYS A 23 -3.05 16.71 5.25
CA LYS A 23 -3.57 17.94 4.62
C LYS A 23 -4.92 17.70 3.93
N PRO A 24 -5.96 18.49 4.23
CA PRO A 24 -7.23 18.43 3.52
C PRO A 24 -7.11 19.08 2.13
N ILE A 25 -7.70 18.44 1.11
CA ILE A 25 -7.96 19.03 -0.21
C ILE A 25 -9.49 19.22 -0.33
N SER A 26 -9.92 20.35 -0.88
CA SER A 26 -11.31 20.85 -0.86
C SER A 26 -12.41 19.85 -1.28
N GLY A 27 -13.52 19.85 -0.54
CA GLY A 27 -14.82 19.30 -0.94
C GLY A 27 -15.03 17.79 -0.72
N LEU A 28 -13.96 17.02 -0.59
CA LEU A 28 -13.97 15.60 -0.21
C LEU A 28 -12.73 15.38 0.66
N ALA A 29 -12.83 14.70 1.80
CA ALA A 29 -11.68 14.46 2.68
C ALA A 29 -10.70 13.47 2.02
N ILE A 30 -9.91 13.96 1.05
CA ILE A 30 -8.83 13.24 0.40
C ILE A 30 -7.58 13.45 1.24
N TRP A 31 -7.11 12.40 1.86
CA TRP A 31 -5.90 12.44 2.69
C TRP A 31 -4.73 11.83 1.93
N THR A 32 -3.63 12.57 1.83
CA THR A 32 -2.38 12.08 1.20
C THR A 32 -1.29 11.93 2.27
N CYS A 33 -0.75 10.72 2.46
CA CYS A 33 0.40 10.50 3.34
C CYS A 33 1.71 10.60 2.53
N LYS A 34 2.54 11.61 2.81
CA LYS A 34 3.92 11.70 2.30
C LYS A 34 4.91 11.33 3.42
N ARG A 35 5.38 10.07 3.38
CA ARG A 35 6.59 9.54 4.06
C ARG A 35 6.42 9.24 5.58
N ALA A 36 6.31 7.97 5.94
CA ALA A 36 6.54 7.49 7.30
C ALA A 36 8.06 7.31 7.54
N LYS A 37 8.64 8.08 8.48
CA LYS A 37 10.03 7.90 8.93
C LYS A 37 10.09 6.83 10.04
N PRO A 38 11.13 5.99 10.10
CA PRO A 38 11.29 5.00 11.16
C PRO A 38 11.54 5.68 12.52
N VAL A 39 10.94 5.14 13.58
CA VAL A 39 11.14 5.59 14.97
C VAL A 39 12.45 5.00 15.49
N THR A 40 13.45 5.85 15.73
CA THR A 40 14.59 5.54 16.61
C THR A 40 14.25 6.02 18.01
N THR A 41 14.04 5.09 18.94
CA THR A 41 13.79 5.39 20.34
C THR A 41 15.08 5.91 21.00
N VAL A 42 15.13 7.21 21.27
CA VAL A 42 16.17 7.83 22.10
C VAL A 42 15.60 8.01 23.51
N HIS A 43 16.07 7.23 24.48
CA HIS A 43 15.78 7.50 25.89
C HIS A 43 16.68 8.66 26.36
N GLY A 44 16.09 9.84 26.55
CA GLY A 44 16.74 10.99 27.19
C GLY A 44 16.33 11.09 28.65
N ALA A 45 17.29 10.97 29.57
CA ALA A 45 17.16 11.37 30.97
C ALA A 45 18.05 12.62 31.19
N LEU A 46 17.49 13.68 31.76
CA LEU A 46 18.19 14.93 32.06
C LEU A 46 18.80 14.92 33.48
N THR A 47 20.12 15.12 33.51
CA THR A 47 20.94 16.00 34.38
C THR A 47 21.06 15.78 35.89
N ALA A 48 22.29 15.52 36.34
CA ALA A 48 23.01 16.34 37.35
C ALA A 48 24.54 16.20 37.15
N ALA A 49 25.29 17.28 37.38
CA ALA A 49 26.67 17.52 36.97
C ALA A 49 27.73 17.14 38.03
N THR A 50 28.95 16.76 37.60
CA THR A 50 30.31 17.26 37.96
C THR A 50 31.44 16.24 37.61
N PRO A 51 32.74 16.65 37.47
CA PRO A 51 33.60 16.19 36.35
C PRO A 51 34.83 15.29 36.71
N VAL A 52 35.24 14.43 35.74
CA VAL A 52 36.62 14.12 35.19
C VAL A 52 37.71 13.58 36.18
N PRO A 53 38.80 12.80 35.83
CA PRO A 53 39.34 12.31 34.52
C PRO A 53 39.80 10.81 34.38
N LEU A 54 39.93 10.40 33.10
CA LEU A 54 41.04 9.69 32.39
C LEU A 54 41.57 8.25 32.72
N THR A 55 41.28 7.33 31.77
CA THR A 55 42.20 6.39 31.06
C THR A 55 42.79 5.15 31.81
N PRO A 56 43.51 4.20 31.14
CA PRO A 56 42.96 2.89 30.73
C PRO A 56 43.82 1.68 31.19
N GLN A 57 43.34 0.43 31.12
CA GLN A 57 44.13 -0.81 30.87
C GLN A 57 43.24 -2.06 31.04
N LYS A 58 43.10 -2.89 30.00
CA LYS A 58 43.85 -4.12 29.67
C LYS A 58 43.63 -5.30 30.62
N SER A 59 43.31 -6.44 29.99
CA SER A 59 43.69 -7.82 30.35
C SER A 59 43.11 -8.38 31.65
N SER A 60 42.91 -9.67 31.87
CA SER A 60 42.80 -10.88 31.07
C SER A 60 42.63 -11.98 32.12
N LEU A 61 41.81 -12.98 31.83
CA LEU A 61 41.98 -14.38 32.28
C LEU A 61 41.84 -14.72 33.78
N ARG A 62 40.85 -15.60 34.02
CA ARG A 62 40.92 -16.84 34.83
C ARG A 62 41.04 -16.66 36.36
N THR A 63 40.47 -17.46 37.25
CA THR A 63 39.63 -18.67 37.27
C THR A 63 39.36 -18.97 38.76
N HIS A 64 38.23 -19.64 39.08
CA HIS A 64 37.92 -20.37 40.33
C HIS A 64 37.88 -19.53 41.63
N ASP A 65 37.05 -19.73 42.64
CA ASP A 65 35.91 -20.59 42.96
C ASP A 65 35.36 -19.95 44.26
N ALA A 66 34.05 -19.95 44.50
CA ALA A 66 33.46 -20.01 45.85
C ALA A 66 31.96 -19.70 45.84
N GLN A 67 31.19 -20.72 46.19
CA GLN A 67 29.78 -20.67 46.50
C GLN A 67 29.47 -19.71 47.67
N ARG A 68 28.44 -18.87 47.53
CA ARG A 68 27.54 -18.54 48.63
C ARG A 68 26.18 -18.10 48.10
N GLY A 69 25.14 -18.71 48.65
CA GLY A 69 23.79 -18.72 48.13
C GLY A 69 23.08 -17.37 48.10
N SER A 70 22.16 -17.27 47.14
CA SER A 70 21.05 -16.34 47.20
C SER A 70 19.84 -16.96 46.50
N ARG A 71 18.85 -17.32 47.33
CA ARG A 71 17.41 -17.16 47.10
C ARG A 71 16.96 -17.16 45.63
N VAL A 72 16.56 -18.34 45.15
CA VAL A 72 15.81 -18.49 43.90
C VAL A 72 14.43 -17.85 44.08
N LEU A 73 14.22 -16.71 43.43
CA LEU A 73 12.88 -16.24 43.09
C LEU A 73 12.50 -16.93 41.78
N PRO A 74 11.29 -17.50 41.64
CA PRO A 74 10.89 -18.13 40.39
C PRO A 74 10.81 -17.04 39.32
N ARG A 75 11.70 -17.13 38.33
CA ARG A 75 11.59 -16.40 37.08
C ARG A 75 10.37 -16.98 36.39
N ALA A 76 9.27 -16.25 36.36
CA ALA A 76 8.11 -16.59 35.56
C ALA A 76 8.58 -16.69 34.10
N SER A 77 8.86 -17.91 33.63
CA SER A 77 8.99 -18.20 32.22
C SER A 77 7.59 -18.18 31.63
N GLY A 78 7.07 -16.99 31.42
CA GLY A 78 6.06 -16.80 30.40
C GLY A 78 6.74 -17.01 29.07
N ILE A 79 6.73 -18.25 28.57
CA ILE A 79 6.74 -18.48 27.13
C ILE A 79 5.46 -17.79 26.66
N VAL A 80 5.59 -16.53 26.24
CA VAL A 80 4.52 -15.87 25.49
C VAL A 80 4.45 -16.64 24.19
N ASP A 81 3.33 -17.34 24.04
CA ASP A 81 2.94 -18.08 22.86
C ASP A 81 3.06 -17.15 21.65
N ALA A 82 4.14 -17.27 20.88
CA ALA A 82 4.45 -16.42 19.73
C ALA A 82 3.59 -16.76 18.49
N THR A 83 2.41 -17.32 18.74
CA THR A 83 1.49 -17.88 17.76
C THR A 83 0.10 -17.25 17.83
N ALA A 84 -0.05 -16.13 18.55
CA ALA A 84 -1.22 -15.27 18.38
C ALA A 84 -1.09 -14.57 17.01
N SER A 85 -1.77 -15.12 16.00
CA SER A 85 -1.95 -14.50 14.69
C SER A 85 -2.46 -13.07 14.91
N ARG A 86 -1.61 -12.09 14.60
CA ARG A 86 -1.96 -10.67 14.65
C ARG A 86 -3.21 -10.46 13.81
N GLN A 87 -4.31 -10.01 14.41
CA GLN A 87 -5.52 -9.59 13.71
C GLN A 87 -5.66 -8.07 13.78
N LEU A 88 -6.22 -7.48 12.73
CA LEU A 88 -6.58 -6.08 12.68
C LEU A 88 -8.06 -5.91 12.98
N THR A 89 -8.41 -4.82 13.64
CA THR A 89 -9.81 -4.42 13.79
C THR A 89 -10.28 -3.75 12.50
N PRO A 90 -11.38 -4.21 11.88
CA PRO A 90 -11.92 -3.57 10.69
C PRO A 90 -12.23 -2.09 10.93
N PRO A 91 -11.90 -1.19 9.98
CA PRO A 91 -12.23 0.22 10.09
C PRO A 91 -13.73 0.46 9.91
N GLY A 92 -14.21 1.64 10.32
CA GLY A 92 -15.60 2.04 10.08
C GLY A 92 -16.64 1.30 10.92
N SER A 93 -16.26 0.79 12.09
CA SER A 93 -17.19 0.08 13.00
C SER A 93 -18.39 0.93 13.43
N GLN A 94 -18.24 2.27 13.39
CA GLN A 94 -19.27 3.27 13.71
C GLN A 94 -19.83 4.00 12.46
N ALA A 95 -19.46 3.56 11.25
CA ALA A 95 -19.84 4.23 10.01
C ALA A 95 -20.86 3.39 9.21
N ASP A 96 -21.97 4.02 8.82
CA ASP A 96 -23.02 3.37 8.01
C ASP A 96 -22.77 3.46 6.49
N LYS A 97 -21.74 4.19 6.07
CA LYS A 97 -21.38 4.37 4.66
C LYS A 97 -19.91 4.71 4.49
N LEU A 98 -19.39 4.46 3.29
CA LEU A 98 -18.08 4.95 2.86
C LEU A 98 -18.04 6.48 3.02
N ASN A 99 -17.07 6.99 3.78
CA ASN A 99 -17.02 8.40 4.18
C ASN A 99 -15.65 9.06 3.98
N VAL A 100 -14.64 8.30 3.54
CA VAL A 100 -13.30 8.83 3.29
C VAL A 100 -12.61 8.10 2.15
N VAL A 101 -11.68 8.78 1.48
CA VAL A 101 -10.78 8.17 0.49
C VAL A 101 -9.34 8.28 0.99
N TYR A 102 -8.66 7.15 1.09
CA TYR A 102 -7.24 7.09 1.39
C TYR A 102 -6.46 6.74 0.14
N LYS A 103 -5.47 7.59 -0.19
CA LYS A 103 -4.59 7.34 -1.34
C LYS A 103 -3.16 7.07 -0.87
N PHE A 104 -2.61 5.94 -1.29
CA PHE A 104 -1.23 5.56 -1.02
C PHE A 104 -0.42 5.53 -2.33
N GLY A 105 0.74 6.19 -2.32
CA GLY A 105 1.67 6.18 -3.45
C GLY A 105 2.58 4.95 -3.45
N GLY A 106 3.29 4.72 -4.54
CA GLY A 106 4.10 3.49 -4.69
C GLY A 106 5.16 3.29 -3.62
N SER A 107 5.75 4.36 -3.07
CA SER A 107 6.69 4.27 -1.95
C SER A 107 6.06 3.72 -0.67
N SER A 108 4.75 3.96 -0.48
CA SER A 108 3.99 3.51 0.69
C SER A 108 3.53 2.06 0.58
N VAL A 109 3.63 1.45 -0.61
CA VAL A 109 3.23 0.05 -0.86
C VAL A 109 4.33 -0.71 -1.59
N ARG A 110 5.60 -0.33 -1.35
CA ARG A 110 6.72 -0.80 -2.17
C ARG A 110 7.09 -2.27 -1.94
N ASP A 111 6.78 -2.79 -0.76
CA ASP A 111 7.14 -4.12 -0.26
C ASP A 111 6.13 -4.55 0.82
N ALA A 112 6.25 -5.78 1.30
CA ALA A 112 5.40 -6.34 2.34
C ALA A 112 5.41 -5.50 3.62
N GLU A 113 6.58 -5.10 4.11
CA GLU A 113 6.73 -4.26 5.31
C GLU A 113 5.87 -3.00 5.23
N ARG A 114 5.98 -2.25 4.12
CA ARG A 114 5.20 -1.03 3.91
C ARG A 114 3.70 -1.29 3.76
N MET A 115 3.30 -2.40 3.16
CA MET A 115 1.89 -2.79 3.13
C MET A 115 1.35 -3.08 4.55
N ARG A 116 2.13 -3.68 5.45
CA ARG A 116 1.72 -3.84 6.86
C ARG A 116 1.46 -2.49 7.53
N GLU A 117 2.37 -1.52 7.34
CA GLU A 117 2.18 -0.15 7.84
C GLU A 117 0.91 0.51 7.30
N VAL A 118 0.62 0.34 6.00
CA VAL A 118 -0.58 0.90 5.37
C VAL A 118 -1.84 0.27 5.95
N ALA A 119 -1.85 -1.03 6.18
CA ALA A 119 -2.98 -1.72 6.81
C ALA A 119 -3.23 -1.21 8.24
N ASP A 120 -2.17 -0.97 9.02
CA ASP A 120 -2.28 -0.37 10.36
C ASP A 120 -2.89 1.03 10.30
N ILE A 121 -2.46 1.87 9.35
CA ILE A 121 -3.01 3.21 9.16
C ILE A 121 -4.50 3.15 8.85
N ILE A 122 -4.90 2.30 7.89
CA ILE A 122 -6.30 2.14 7.48
C ILE A 122 -7.17 1.72 8.67
N CYS A 123 -6.68 0.79 9.49
CA CYS A 123 -7.43 0.22 10.61
C CYS A 123 -7.38 1.07 11.90
N SER A 124 -6.54 2.11 11.95
CA SER A 124 -6.40 2.97 13.14
C SER A 124 -7.57 3.93 13.38
N PHE A 125 -8.47 4.10 12.41
CA PHE A 125 -9.58 5.06 12.47
C PHE A 125 -10.94 4.34 12.50
N ALA A 126 -11.48 4.11 13.69
CA ALA A 126 -12.73 3.36 13.89
C ALA A 126 -13.97 4.02 13.26
N ASP A 127 -14.02 5.35 13.18
CA ASP A 127 -15.18 6.09 12.66
C ASP A 127 -15.14 6.29 11.13
N MET A 128 -14.07 5.84 10.49
CA MET A 128 -13.80 6.08 9.08
C MET A 128 -13.92 4.76 8.32
N LEU A 129 -14.88 4.67 7.40
CA LEU A 129 -14.99 3.55 6.46
C LEU A 129 -14.41 3.99 5.10
N PRO A 130 -13.18 3.58 4.76
CA PRO A 130 -12.47 4.15 3.62
C PRO A 130 -12.73 3.40 2.31
N VAL A 131 -12.65 4.14 1.21
CA VAL A 131 -12.17 3.60 -0.07
C VAL A 131 -10.67 3.81 -0.13
N VAL A 132 -9.92 2.75 -0.42
CA VAL A 132 -8.45 2.80 -0.48
C VAL A 132 -8.01 2.76 -1.94
N VAL A 133 -7.18 3.71 -2.34
CA VAL A 133 -6.66 3.85 -3.70
C VAL A 133 -5.15 3.63 -3.67
N LEU A 134 -4.66 2.63 -4.39
CA LEU A 134 -3.23 2.26 -4.41
C LEU A 134 -2.59 2.49 -5.78
N SER A 135 -1.37 3.03 -5.75
CA SER A 135 -0.45 2.99 -6.89
C SER A 135 0.31 1.67 -6.94
N ALA A 136 1.01 1.42 -8.05
CA ALA A 136 1.88 0.24 -8.20
C ALA A 136 2.99 0.21 -7.13
N MET A 137 3.50 -0.98 -6.83
CA MET A 137 4.50 -1.17 -5.77
C MET A 137 5.83 -0.46 -6.12
N GLY A 138 6.28 0.48 -5.30
CA GLY A 138 7.63 1.05 -5.40
C GLY A 138 7.97 1.62 -6.78
N LYS A 139 8.99 1.04 -7.43
CA LYS A 139 9.48 1.45 -8.76
C LYS A 139 8.94 0.58 -9.90
N THR A 140 7.94 -0.26 -9.66
CA THR A 140 7.43 -1.22 -10.66
C THR A 140 6.90 -0.56 -11.93
N THR A 141 6.29 0.63 -11.84
CA THR A 141 5.90 1.40 -13.04
C THR A 141 7.10 1.69 -13.95
N ASN A 142 8.27 2.01 -13.39
CA ASN A 142 9.46 2.26 -14.19
C ASN A 142 9.99 0.97 -14.82
N LEU A 143 9.99 -0.14 -14.06
CA LEU A 143 10.38 -1.46 -14.59
C LEU A 143 9.45 -1.91 -15.73
N LEU A 144 8.15 -1.66 -15.62
CA LEU A 144 7.17 -2.00 -16.66
C LEU A 144 7.42 -1.21 -17.96
N LEU A 145 7.72 0.08 -17.83
CA LEU A 145 8.08 0.92 -18.98
C LEU A 145 9.41 0.49 -19.59
N GLU A 146 10.40 0.14 -18.76
CA GLU A 146 11.69 -0.39 -19.18
C GLU A 146 11.53 -1.71 -19.94
N CYS A 147 10.72 -2.64 -19.44
CA CYS A 147 10.36 -3.87 -20.17
C CYS A 147 9.81 -3.57 -21.56
N GLY A 148 8.90 -2.59 -21.68
CA GLY A 148 8.31 -2.22 -22.97
C GLY A 148 9.35 -1.72 -23.98
N VAL A 149 10.31 -0.90 -23.52
CA VAL A 149 11.40 -0.40 -24.38
C VAL A 149 12.39 -1.51 -24.74
N LEU A 150 12.75 -2.36 -23.79
CA LEU A 150 13.66 -3.49 -24.03
C LEU A 150 13.05 -4.55 -24.95
N ALA A 151 11.74 -4.78 -24.87
CA ALA A 151 11.03 -5.74 -25.71
C ALA A 151 11.16 -5.46 -27.21
N LEU A 152 11.36 -4.20 -27.60
CA LEU A 152 11.61 -3.80 -29.00
C LEU A 152 12.98 -4.29 -29.52
N ASN A 153 13.93 -4.58 -28.64
CA ASN A 153 15.33 -4.80 -28.99
C ASN A 153 15.81 -6.24 -28.72
N VAL A 154 14.89 -7.17 -28.48
CA VAL A 154 15.19 -8.58 -28.19
C VAL A 154 14.34 -9.51 -29.03
N GLU A 155 14.77 -10.77 -29.16
CA GLU A 155 13.96 -11.82 -29.75
C GLU A 155 12.83 -12.26 -28.80
N ALA A 156 11.71 -12.71 -29.36
CA ALA A 156 10.50 -13.02 -28.59
C ALA A 156 10.71 -14.12 -27.53
N ASP A 157 11.59 -15.09 -27.80
CA ASP A 157 11.96 -16.16 -26.85
C ASP A 157 12.79 -15.65 -25.67
N LYS A 158 13.40 -14.46 -25.77
CA LYS A 158 14.20 -13.82 -24.72
C LYS A 158 13.41 -12.89 -23.81
N ILE A 159 12.13 -12.66 -24.06
CA ILE A 159 11.32 -11.73 -23.25
C ILE A 159 11.29 -12.13 -21.77
N GLN A 160 11.22 -13.44 -21.48
CA GLN A 160 11.23 -13.97 -20.12
C GLN A 160 12.56 -13.75 -19.38
N ASP A 161 13.65 -13.54 -20.14
CA ASP A 161 15.00 -13.34 -19.60
C ASP A 161 15.29 -11.85 -19.31
N LEU A 162 14.36 -10.95 -19.64
CA LEU A 162 14.50 -9.53 -19.33
C LEU A 162 14.63 -9.32 -17.82
N ARG A 163 15.76 -8.75 -17.40
CA ARG A 163 16.05 -8.50 -15.99
C ARG A 163 14.94 -7.70 -15.27
N PRO A 164 14.38 -6.61 -15.83
CA PRO A 164 13.30 -5.87 -15.17
C PRO A 164 12.01 -6.70 -15.00
N LEU A 165 11.73 -7.65 -15.91
CA LEU A 165 10.59 -8.56 -15.80
C LEU A 165 10.81 -9.58 -14.69
N GLN A 166 12.03 -10.12 -14.56
CA GLN A 166 12.41 -11.02 -13.48
C GLN A 166 12.34 -10.32 -12.11
N ASP A 167 12.83 -9.08 -12.02
CA ASP A 167 12.76 -8.27 -10.81
C ASP A 167 11.31 -7.96 -10.41
N LEU A 168 10.44 -7.67 -11.40
CA LEU A 168 8.99 -7.52 -11.19
C LEU A 168 8.38 -8.82 -10.65
N HIS A 169 8.65 -9.96 -11.28
CA HIS A 169 8.12 -11.26 -10.86
C HIS A 169 8.55 -11.58 -9.43
N LYS A 170 9.84 -11.41 -9.13
CA LYS A 170 10.40 -11.66 -7.80
C LYS A 170 9.73 -10.79 -6.73
N LEU A 171 9.66 -9.48 -6.95
CA LEU A 171 9.08 -8.55 -5.97
C LEU A 171 7.65 -8.93 -5.59
N HIS A 172 6.80 -9.24 -6.58
CA HIS A 172 5.40 -9.56 -6.31
C HIS A 172 5.25 -10.94 -5.65
N MET A 173 6.04 -11.93 -6.05
CA MET A 173 5.98 -13.27 -5.44
C MET A 173 6.52 -13.30 -4.02
N ASP A 174 7.65 -12.64 -3.77
CA ASP A 174 8.20 -12.48 -2.41
C ASP A 174 7.17 -11.76 -1.51
N THR A 175 6.54 -10.70 -2.01
CA THR A 175 5.51 -9.97 -1.24
C THR A 175 4.27 -10.82 -0.98
N CYS A 176 3.82 -11.63 -1.95
CA CYS A 176 2.72 -12.59 -1.74
C CYS A 176 3.05 -13.59 -0.63
N GLU A 177 4.27 -14.11 -0.60
CA GLU A 177 4.73 -15.06 0.42
C GLU A 177 4.83 -14.40 1.79
N GLU A 178 5.49 -13.24 1.89
CA GLU A 178 5.68 -12.51 3.15
C GLU A 178 4.38 -12.00 3.79
N LEU A 179 3.35 -11.72 2.99
CA LEU A 179 2.02 -11.30 3.45
C LEU A 179 1.03 -12.47 3.59
N ASN A 180 1.46 -13.70 3.30
CA ASN A 180 0.63 -14.89 3.31
C ASN A 180 -0.66 -14.72 2.49
N VAL A 181 -0.54 -14.18 1.28
CA VAL A 181 -1.65 -13.93 0.35
C VAL A 181 -2.37 -15.22 0.02
N GLU A 182 -3.70 -15.15 -0.08
CA GLU A 182 -4.55 -16.30 -0.38
C GLU A 182 -4.10 -17.03 -1.67
N PRO A 183 -4.09 -18.37 -1.72
CA PRO A 183 -3.62 -19.11 -2.88
C PRO A 183 -4.31 -18.74 -4.20
N SER A 184 -5.63 -18.46 -4.15
CA SER A 184 -6.40 -18.00 -5.30
C SER A 184 -5.90 -16.67 -5.84
N VAL A 185 -5.65 -15.70 -4.96
CA VAL A 185 -5.14 -14.38 -5.34
C VAL A 185 -3.71 -14.46 -5.83
N ARG A 186 -2.87 -15.30 -5.21
CA ARG A 186 -1.52 -15.57 -5.71
C ARG A 186 -1.55 -16.11 -7.15
N ALA A 187 -2.48 -17.02 -7.45
CA ALA A 187 -2.67 -17.53 -8.82
C ALA A 187 -3.14 -16.43 -9.80
N GLU A 188 -3.99 -15.50 -9.36
CA GLU A 188 -4.35 -14.33 -10.16
C GLU A 188 -3.15 -13.42 -10.46
N VAL A 189 -2.28 -13.17 -9.48
CA VAL A 189 -1.06 -12.38 -9.69
C VAL A 189 -0.13 -13.08 -10.70
N VAL A 190 0.04 -14.40 -10.59
CA VAL A 190 0.81 -15.19 -11.58
C VAL A 190 0.18 -15.08 -12.98
N LYS A 191 -1.15 -15.14 -13.08
CA LYS A 191 -1.86 -14.94 -14.35
C LYS A 191 -1.62 -13.54 -14.93
N LEU A 192 -1.63 -12.50 -14.10
CA LEU A 192 -1.32 -11.14 -14.52
C LEU A 192 0.12 -11.00 -15.04
N LEU A 193 1.09 -11.63 -14.37
CA LEU A 193 2.48 -11.68 -14.83
C LEU A 193 2.61 -12.40 -16.18
N GLY A 194 1.88 -13.50 -16.37
CA GLY A 194 1.80 -14.19 -17.66
C GLY A 194 1.20 -13.30 -18.75
N GLN A 195 0.11 -12.59 -18.46
CA GLN A 195 -0.51 -11.63 -19.41
C GLN A 195 0.43 -10.47 -19.76
N LEU A 196 1.18 -9.96 -18.79
CA LEU A 196 2.22 -8.96 -19.01
C LEU A 196 3.29 -9.49 -19.97
N GLN A 197 3.78 -10.71 -19.76
CA GLN A 197 4.75 -11.33 -20.67
C GLN A 197 4.19 -11.48 -22.08
N GLN A 198 2.93 -11.90 -22.24
CA GLN A 198 2.28 -12.00 -23.55
C GLN A 198 2.16 -10.63 -24.24
N LEU A 199 1.84 -9.58 -23.49
CA LEU A 199 1.82 -8.21 -24.03
C LEU A 199 3.22 -7.78 -24.51
N LEU A 200 4.27 -8.08 -23.76
CA LEU A 200 5.66 -7.79 -24.14
C LEU A 200 6.08 -8.57 -25.40
N VAL A 201 5.68 -9.84 -25.52
CA VAL A 201 5.87 -10.62 -26.77
C VAL A 201 5.15 -9.95 -27.94
N GLY A 202 3.91 -9.48 -27.74
CA GLY A 202 3.18 -8.74 -28.77
C GLY A 202 3.91 -7.46 -29.22
N ILE A 203 4.41 -6.66 -28.28
CA ILE A 203 5.22 -5.46 -28.56
C ILE A 203 6.50 -5.83 -29.34
N CYS A 204 7.18 -6.90 -28.95
CA CYS A 204 8.37 -7.42 -29.62
C CYS A 204 8.06 -7.85 -31.07
N LEU A 205 6.96 -8.55 -31.32
CA LEU A 205 6.62 -9.03 -32.67
C LEU A 205 6.17 -7.89 -33.60
N ILE A 206 5.40 -6.94 -33.06
CA ILE A 206 4.86 -5.81 -33.83
C ILE A 206 5.93 -4.73 -34.03
N GLN A 207 6.95 -4.68 -33.16
CA GLN A 207 7.99 -3.65 -33.14
C GLN A 207 7.42 -2.24 -32.96
N ASP A 208 6.36 -2.12 -32.15
CA ASP A 208 5.72 -0.85 -31.83
C ASP A 208 5.25 -0.80 -30.37
N LEU A 209 5.57 0.31 -29.70
CA LEU A 209 5.13 0.61 -28.34
C LEU A 209 4.19 1.82 -28.37
N THR A 210 2.96 1.56 -28.78
CA THR A 210 1.91 2.59 -28.83
C THR A 210 1.61 3.17 -27.44
N PRO A 211 1.11 4.41 -27.35
CA PRO A 211 0.61 5.00 -26.11
C PRO A 211 -0.38 4.08 -25.37
N ARG A 212 -1.27 3.40 -26.12
CA ARG A 212 -2.21 2.42 -25.57
C ARG A 212 -1.52 1.19 -24.96
N ALA A 213 -0.52 0.63 -25.65
CA ALA A 213 0.25 -0.48 -25.12
C ALA A 213 1.03 -0.08 -23.85
N LYS A 214 1.59 1.14 -23.84
CA LYS A 214 2.29 1.71 -22.69
C LYS A 214 1.39 1.86 -21.46
N ASP A 215 0.17 2.36 -21.64
CA ASP A 215 -0.80 2.48 -20.54
C ASP A 215 -1.27 1.12 -20.04
N ASN A 216 -1.46 0.15 -20.94
CA ASN A 216 -1.76 -1.22 -20.56
C ASN A 216 -0.62 -1.85 -19.75
N LEU A 217 0.64 -1.66 -20.17
CA LEU A 217 1.83 -2.14 -19.43
C LEU A 217 1.84 -1.61 -17.99
N VAL A 218 1.72 -0.29 -17.80
CA VAL A 218 1.81 0.28 -16.46
C VAL A 218 0.62 -0.10 -15.56
N SER A 219 -0.54 -0.41 -16.16
CA SER A 219 -1.72 -0.85 -15.41
C SER A 219 -1.50 -2.15 -14.62
N PHE A 220 -0.65 -3.05 -15.11
CA PHE A 220 -0.37 -4.33 -14.43
C PHE A 220 0.19 -4.11 -13.03
N GLY A 221 1.03 -3.09 -12.84
CA GLY A 221 1.63 -2.81 -11.53
C GLY A 221 0.58 -2.48 -10.47
N GLU A 222 -0.43 -1.70 -10.81
CA GLU A 222 -1.52 -1.35 -9.89
C GLU A 222 -2.46 -2.53 -9.67
N ARG A 223 -2.85 -3.22 -10.75
CA ARG A 223 -3.71 -4.40 -10.71
C ARG A 223 -3.18 -5.50 -9.79
N MET A 224 -1.86 -5.73 -9.79
CA MET A 224 -1.22 -6.67 -8.87
C MET A 224 -1.18 -6.12 -7.44
N SER A 225 -0.74 -4.88 -7.25
CA SER A 225 -0.61 -4.26 -5.92
C SER A 225 -1.92 -4.25 -5.13
N THR A 226 -3.05 -3.93 -5.78
CA THR A 226 -4.36 -3.88 -5.13
C THR A 226 -4.89 -5.25 -4.77
N ARG A 227 -4.60 -6.27 -5.58
CA ARG A 227 -5.02 -7.66 -5.31
C ARG A 227 -4.28 -8.24 -4.13
N ILE A 228 -2.95 -8.07 -4.12
CA ILE A 228 -2.08 -8.45 -3.00
C ILE A 228 -2.57 -7.80 -1.71
N PHE A 229 -2.79 -6.47 -1.74
CA PHE A 229 -3.16 -5.73 -0.55
C PHE A 229 -4.57 -6.09 -0.02
N ALA A 230 -5.55 -6.26 -0.92
CA ALA A 230 -6.90 -6.69 -0.51
C ALA A 230 -6.89 -8.07 0.14
N SER A 231 -6.11 -9.02 -0.42
CA SER A 231 -5.95 -10.34 0.17
C SER A 231 -5.26 -10.28 1.54
N TYR A 232 -4.22 -9.46 1.67
CA TYR A 232 -3.55 -9.25 2.95
C TYR A 232 -4.49 -8.68 4.03
N LEU A 233 -5.37 -7.73 3.70
CA LEU A 233 -6.37 -7.26 4.66
C LEU A 233 -7.30 -8.39 5.12
N ARG A 234 -7.75 -9.25 4.20
CA ARG A 234 -8.58 -10.41 4.53
C ARG A 234 -7.87 -11.41 5.42
N THR A 235 -6.59 -11.68 5.19
CA THR A 235 -5.80 -12.61 6.03
C THR A 235 -5.60 -12.04 7.44
N MET A 236 -5.68 -10.72 7.60
CA MET A 236 -5.66 -10.01 8.89
C MET A 236 -7.06 -9.85 9.53
N GLY A 237 -8.11 -10.43 8.95
CA GLY A 237 -9.49 -10.38 9.47
C GLY A 237 -10.29 -9.15 9.04
N VAL A 238 -9.80 -8.34 8.10
CA VAL A 238 -10.49 -7.16 7.59
C VAL A 238 -11.17 -7.49 6.26
N PRO A 239 -12.52 -7.46 6.18
CA PRO A 239 -13.21 -7.65 4.93
C PRO A 239 -12.78 -6.59 3.91
N ALA A 240 -12.22 -7.02 2.80
CA ALA A 240 -11.71 -6.14 1.76
C ALA A 240 -11.91 -6.77 0.39
N GLN A 241 -12.19 -5.94 -0.60
CA GLN A 241 -12.42 -6.37 -1.98
C GLN A 241 -11.65 -5.50 -2.96
N GLN A 242 -11.03 -6.14 -3.94
CA GLN A 242 -10.28 -5.45 -4.97
C GLN A 242 -11.19 -5.03 -6.12
N TYR A 243 -10.91 -3.84 -6.66
CA TYR A 243 -11.60 -3.25 -7.81
C TYR A 243 -10.59 -2.67 -8.79
N ASP A 244 -10.67 -3.08 -10.05
CA ASP A 244 -10.01 -2.32 -11.10
C ASP A 244 -10.85 -1.07 -11.40
N SER A 245 -10.22 0.09 -11.53
CA SER A 245 -10.86 1.39 -11.77
C SER A 245 -11.86 1.38 -12.94
N PHE A 246 -11.53 0.72 -14.05
CA PHE A 246 -12.43 0.57 -15.19
C PHE A 246 -13.67 -0.29 -14.88
N GLN A 247 -13.61 -1.19 -13.90
CA GLN A 247 -14.77 -2.02 -13.50
C GLN A 247 -15.75 -1.27 -12.61
N ILE A 248 -15.31 -0.20 -11.96
CA ILE A 248 -16.17 0.64 -11.10
C ILE A 248 -16.79 1.80 -11.87
N GLY A 249 -16.63 1.85 -13.20
CA GLY A 249 -17.20 2.89 -14.04
C GLY A 249 -16.32 4.13 -14.18
N MET A 250 -15.01 4.03 -13.95
CA MET A 250 -14.10 5.11 -14.33
C MET A 250 -13.98 5.14 -15.86
N VAL A 251 -14.48 6.21 -16.47
CA VAL A 251 -14.42 6.45 -17.93
C VAL A 251 -13.46 7.60 -18.20
N THR A 252 -12.61 7.43 -19.21
CA THR A 252 -11.62 8.43 -19.63
C THR A 252 -11.68 8.69 -21.14
N THR A 253 -11.07 9.78 -21.60
CA THR A 253 -10.84 10.00 -23.03
C THR A 253 -9.84 8.99 -23.62
N ASP A 254 -9.78 8.91 -24.95
CA ASP A 254 -8.84 8.04 -25.68
C ASP A 254 -7.44 8.67 -25.85
N ASP A 255 -7.15 9.77 -25.15
CA ASP A 255 -5.84 10.42 -25.14
C ASP A 255 -4.85 9.65 -24.26
N PHE A 256 -4.47 8.45 -24.69
CA PHE A 256 -3.55 7.58 -23.95
C PHE A 256 -2.30 8.34 -23.48
N THR A 257 -1.81 7.99 -22.29
CA THR A 257 -0.77 8.65 -21.48
C THR A 257 -1.15 9.96 -20.81
N ASN A 258 -2.23 10.63 -21.25
CA ASN A 258 -2.73 11.88 -20.67
C ASN A 258 -4.27 11.96 -20.72
N ALA A 259 -4.95 10.85 -20.43
CA ALA A 259 -6.39 10.77 -20.58
C ALA A 259 -7.10 11.57 -19.48
N ASP A 260 -8.12 12.33 -19.88
CA ASP A 260 -8.99 13.07 -18.96
C ASP A 260 -10.17 12.22 -18.53
N ILE A 261 -10.68 12.45 -17.31
CA ILE A 261 -11.87 11.75 -16.81
C ILE A 261 -13.12 12.33 -17.46
N VAL A 262 -13.96 11.47 -18.03
CA VAL A 262 -15.29 11.84 -18.53
C VAL A 262 -16.26 11.85 -17.35
N TYR A 263 -16.28 12.94 -16.59
CA TYR A 263 -17.00 13.03 -15.31
C TYR A 263 -18.50 12.73 -15.42
N ASP A 264 -19.15 13.19 -16.49
CA ASP A 264 -20.59 13.01 -16.71
C ASP A 264 -20.97 11.53 -16.85
N GLU A 265 -20.07 10.70 -17.39
CA GLU A 265 -20.26 9.26 -17.49
C GLU A 265 -19.74 8.52 -16.25
N ALA A 266 -18.59 8.95 -15.72
CA ALA A 266 -17.90 8.23 -14.66
C ALA A 266 -18.61 8.34 -13.30
N LEU A 267 -19.04 9.55 -12.91
CA LEU A 267 -19.60 9.77 -11.57
C LEU A 267 -20.90 8.98 -11.32
N PRO A 268 -21.88 8.92 -12.25
CA PRO A 268 -23.07 8.10 -12.05
C PRO A 268 -22.76 6.60 -11.93
N GLN A 269 -21.81 6.09 -12.73
CA GLN A 269 -21.43 4.67 -12.71
C GLN A 269 -20.67 4.28 -11.44
N ILE A 270 -19.71 5.12 -11.01
CA ILE A 270 -19.00 4.93 -9.74
C ILE A 270 -19.97 4.96 -8.57
N LYS A 271 -20.90 5.91 -8.59
CA LYS A 271 -21.94 6.00 -7.56
C LYS A 271 -22.82 4.76 -7.54
N ALA A 272 -23.32 4.31 -8.68
CA ALA A 272 -24.16 3.11 -8.78
C ALA A 272 -23.43 1.87 -8.26
N THR A 273 -22.15 1.72 -8.64
CA THR A 273 -21.26 0.63 -8.20
C THR A 273 -21.15 0.56 -6.68
N PHE A 274 -20.83 1.67 -6.01
CA PHE A 274 -20.72 1.68 -4.55
C PHE A 274 -22.08 1.69 -3.85
N ASP A 275 -23.11 2.24 -4.49
CA ASP A 275 -24.47 2.23 -3.95
C ASP A 275 -25.04 0.81 -3.86
N ALA A 276 -24.81 -0.01 -4.88
CA ALA A 276 -25.19 -1.43 -4.88
C ALA A 276 -24.49 -2.26 -3.79
N ARG A 277 -23.41 -1.72 -3.21
CA ARG A 277 -22.56 -2.41 -2.23
C ARG A 277 -22.59 -1.80 -0.84
N LYS A 278 -23.48 -0.83 -0.56
CA LYS A 278 -23.57 -0.17 0.75
C LYS A 278 -23.72 -1.11 1.93
N ASN A 279 -24.36 -2.26 1.70
CA ASN A 279 -24.62 -3.26 2.74
C ASN A 279 -23.44 -4.23 2.94
N LEU A 280 -22.48 -4.26 2.01
CA LEU A 280 -21.27 -5.04 2.12
C LEU A 280 -20.27 -4.20 2.94
N ARG A 281 -20.08 -4.54 4.21
CA ARG A 281 -19.11 -3.89 5.11
C ARG A 281 -17.68 -4.30 4.78
N GLU A 282 -17.28 -4.13 3.52
CA GLU A 282 -15.94 -4.40 3.01
C GLU A 282 -15.21 -3.10 2.66
N VAL A 283 -13.89 -3.09 2.82
CA VAL A 283 -13.02 -1.99 2.42
C VAL A 283 -12.69 -2.14 0.92
N PRO A 284 -13.13 -1.22 0.04
CA PRO A 284 -12.79 -1.29 -1.37
C PRO A 284 -11.34 -0.87 -1.63
N ILE A 285 -10.57 -1.72 -2.31
CA ILE A 285 -9.19 -1.47 -2.71
C ILE A 285 -9.14 -1.26 -4.23
N VAL A 286 -8.96 -0.01 -4.64
CA VAL A 286 -9.11 0.45 -6.03
C VAL A 286 -7.75 0.79 -6.65
N THR A 287 -7.55 0.46 -7.92
CA THR A 287 -6.36 0.88 -8.69
C THR A 287 -6.29 2.39 -8.86
N GLY A 288 -5.12 2.99 -8.67
CA GLY A 288 -4.93 4.44 -8.65
C GLY A 288 -4.93 5.16 -9.99
N LYS A 289 -4.45 4.52 -11.05
CA LYS A 289 -4.62 4.99 -12.42
C LYS A 289 -5.68 4.15 -13.13
N PRO A 290 -6.55 4.79 -13.92
CA PRO A 290 -7.36 4.07 -14.87
C PRO A 290 -6.46 3.32 -15.85
N ALA A 291 -6.58 2.00 -15.91
CA ALA A 291 -6.27 1.32 -17.17
C ALA A 291 -7.34 1.85 -18.13
N ILE A 292 -6.93 2.58 -19.16
CA ILE A 292 -7.87 3.27 -20.04
C ILE A 292 -8.88 2.25 -20.57
N ALA A 293 -10.12 2.38 -20.10
CA ALA A 293 -11.26 1.79 -20.74
C ALA A 293 -11.46 2.64 -21.99
N ALA A 294 -10.98 2.14 -23.13
CA ALA A 294 -11.41 2.71 -24.40
C ALA A 294 -12.93 2.75 -24.37
N ILE A 295 -13.50 3.92 -24.66
CA ILE A 295 -14.95 4.08 -24.76
C ILE A 295 -15.39 3.04 -25.80
N ALA A 296 -16.24 2.10 -25.39
CA ALA A 296 -16.85 1.17 -26.32
C ALA A 296 -17.86 1.93 -27.17
N GLY A 297 -17.38 2.54 -28.26
CA GLY A 297 -18.19 3.10 -29.33
C GLY A 297 -18.86 4.44 -29.02
N SER A 298 -18.42 5.47 -29.73
CA SER A 298 -19.35 6.41 -30.36
C SER A 298 -19.09 6.37 -31.87
N PRO A 299 -20.13 6.41 -32.71
CA PRO A 299 -20.11 6.00 -34.12
C PRO A 299 -19.11 6.76 -35.00
#